data_AF-A0A497TXM0-F1
#
_entry.id   AF-A0A497TXM0-F1
#
_cell.length_a   1.000
_cell.length_b   1.000
_cell.length_c   1.000
_cell.angle_alpha   90.00
_cell.angle_beta   90.00
_cell.angle_gamma   90.00
#
_symmetry.space_group_name_H-M   'P 1'
#
loop_
_entity.id
_entity.type
_entity.pdbx_description
1 polymer ?
#
loop_
_entity_poly.entity_id
_entity_poly.type
_entity_poly.pdbx_seq_one_letter_code
_entity_poly.pdbx_strand_id
1 'polypeptide(L)'
;MKTHKVNYKLISFIVGFLVWLSATVLFRVAGHYFFIVDNALAMAVLYVILIPTLGLISTSVFNKLNLNNLESIKSAAIMVLPGMLLDTVCIQFFENLFPNMPETYSKTFASWLMFAYSIVLIFGLLRKKQKNGN
;
A
#
# COMPACT_ATOMS: atom_id res chain seq x y z
N MET A 1 14.94 -32.21 -9.40
CA MET A 1 14.43 -30.89 -9.84
C MET A 1 14.43 -29.95 -8.63
N LYS A 2 15.46 -29.09 -8.49
CA LYS A 2 15.53 -28.12 -7.38
C LYS A 2 14.47 -27.06 -7.64
N THR A 3 13.34 -27.12 -6.93
CA THR A 3 12.36 -26.03 -6.91
C THR A 3 13.08 -24.77 -6.48
N HIS A 4 13.32 -23.85 -7.41
CA HIS A 4 13.78 -22.50 -7.09
C HIS A 4 12.80 -21.93 -6.05
N LYS A 5 13.27 -21.74 -4.82
CA LYS A 5 12.47 -21.12 -3.78
C LYS A 5 12.27 -19.67 -4.23
N VAL A 6 11.11 -19.38 -4.81
CA VAL A 6 10.74 -18.05 -5.29
C VAL A 6 11.06 -17.05 -4.16
N ASN A 7 11.88 -16.04 -4.46
CA ASN A 7 12.30 -15.08 -3.44
C ASN A 7 11.14 -14.12 -3.13
N TYR A 8 10.22 -14.57 -2.26
CA TYR A 8 9.02 -13.82 -1.91
C TYR A 8 9.35 -12.44 -1.35
N LYS A 9 10.50 -12.28 -0.69
CA LYS A 9 10.94 -10.99 -0.15
C LYS A 9 11.17 -9.98 -1.26
N LEU A 10 11.91 -10.37 -2.30
CA LEU A 10 12.17 -9.51 -3.46
C LEU A 10 10.87 -9.17 -4.20
N ILE A 11 9.98 -10.16 -4.40
CA ILE A 11 8.69 -9.92 -5.05
C ILE A 11 7.81 -8.98 -4.23
N SER A 12 7.74 -9.20 -2.91
CA SER A 12 6.99 -8.33 -1.98
C SER A 12 7.50 -6.89 -2.05
N PHE A 13 8.82 -6.72 -2.08
CA PHE A 13 9.46 -5.42 -2.20
C PHE A 13 9.09 -4.73 -3.52
N ILE A 14 9.23 -5.44 -4.65
CA ILE A 14 8.91 -4.91 -5.98
C ILE A 14 7.43 -4.53 -6.06
N VAL A 15 6.52 -5.39 -5.57
CA VAL A 15 5.09 -5.08 -5.58
C VAL A 15 4.79 -3.86 -4.72
N GLY A 16 5.34 -3.78 -3.51
CA GLY A 16 5.20 -2.62 -2.64
C GLY A 16 5.68 -1.32 -3.30
N PHE A 17 6.86 -1.36 -3.90
CA PHE A 17 7.42 -0.24 -4.66
C PHE A 17 6.56 0.16 -5.85
N LEU A 18 6.03 -0.80 -6.61
CA LEU A 18 5.15 -0.52 -7.76
C LEU A 18 3.81 0.08 -7.33
N VAL A 19 3.24 -0.39 -6.21
CA VAL A 19 2.01 0.20 -5.65
C VAL A 19 2.26 1.65 -5.23
N TRP A 20 3.35 1.89 -4.50
CA TRP A 20 3.76 3.25 -4.13
C TRP A 20 3.96 4.14 -5.36
N LEU A 21 4.76 3.69 -6.33
CA LEU A 21 5.06 4.46 -7.54
C LEU A 21 3.78 4.79 -8.32
N SER A 22 2.89 3.81 -8.45
CA SER A 22 1.60 3.97 -9.14
C SER A 22 0.71 4.98 -8.41
N ALA A 23 0.64 4.90 -7.08
CA ALA A 23 -0.10 5.87 -6.27
C ALA A 23 0.50 7.28 -6.43
N THR A 24 1.81 7.45 -6.26
CA THR A 24 2.50 8.74 -6.40
C THR A 24 2.27 9.37 -7.77
N VAL A 25 2.39 8.59 -8.86
CA VAL A 25 2.09 9.08 -10.21
C VAL A 25 0.61 9.46 -10.35
N LEU A 26 -0.31 8.64 -9.83
CA LEU A 26 -1.74 8.91 -9.86
C LEU A 26 -2.09 10.22 -9.14
N PHE A 27 -1.55 10.44 -7.94
CA PHE A 27 -1.76 11.69 -7.20
C PHE A 27 -1.14 12.89 -7.92
N ARG A 28 0.07 12.74 -8.47
CA ARG A 28 0.73 13.82 -9.21
C ARG A 28 -0.02 14.24 -10.47
N VAL A 29 -0.64 13.30 -11.19
CA VAL A 29 -1.34 13.60 -12.44
C VAL A 29 -2.81 13.94 -12.19
N ALA A 30 -3.50 13.18 -11.34
CA ALA A 30 -4.95 13.21 -11.20
C ALA A 30 -5.44 13.50 -9.77
N GLY A 31 -4.55 13.74 -8.81
CA GLY A 31 -4.91 13.95 -7.39
C GLY A 31 -5.97 15.03 -7.18
N HIS A 32 -5.91 16.14 -7.92
CA HIS A 32 -6.90 17.22 -7.85
C HIS A 32 -8.32 16.81 -8.24
N TYR A 33 -8.51 15.73 -9.01
CA TYR A 33 -9.85 15.27 -9.40
C TYR A 33 -10.58 14.48 -8.32
N PHE A 34 -9.83 13.72 -7.50
CA PHE A 34 -10.44 12.79 -6.54
C PHE A 34 -10.07 13.07 -5.07
N PHE A 35 -8.97 13.76 -4.80
CA PHE A 35 -8.51 14.10 -3.46
C PHE A 35 -9.06 15.46 -3.00
N ILE A 36 -10.39 15.53 -2.88
CA ILE A 36 -11.13 16.74 -2.53
C ILE A 36 -11.27 16.80 -1.01
N VAL A 37 -10.27 17.35 -0.32
CA VAL A 37 -10.18 17.36 1.15
C VAL A 37 -11.37 18.05 1.81
N ASP A 38 -11.95 19.08 1.18
CA ASP A 38 -13.11 19.80 1.70
C ASP A 38 -14.43 19.03 1.58
N ASN A 39 -14.45 17.92 0.81
CA ASN A 39 -15.62 17.08 0.64
C ASN A 39 -15.50 15.79 1.46
N ALA A 40 -16.12 15.80 2.64
CA ALA A 40 -16.09 14.68 3.58
C ALA A 40 -16.60 13.36 2.97
N LEU A 41 -17.62 13.40 2.11
CA LEU A 41 -18.17 12.20 1.48
C LEU A 41 -17.19 11.62 0.46
N ALA A 42 -16.58 12.47 -0.37
CA ALA A 42 -15.58 12.04 -1.36
C ALA A 42 -14.37 11.39 -0.66
N MET A 43 -13.88 12.01 0.42
CA MET A 43 -12.79 11.44 1.22
C MET A 43 -13.20 10.12 1.88
N ALA A 44 -14.39 10.04 2.49
CA ALA A 44 -14.86 8.81 3.11
C ALA A 44 -14.92 7.64 2.10
N VAL A 45 -15.46 7.88 0.90
CA VAL A 45 -15.48 6.91 -0.20
C VAL A 45 -14.06 6.48 -0.58
N LEU A 46 -13.13 7.43 -0.68
CA LEU A 46 -11.73 7.14 -1.01
C LEU A 46 -11.07 6.22 0.03
N TYR A 47 -11.28 6.47 1.32
CA TYR A 47 -10.78 5.62 2.40
C TYR A 47 -11.43 4.22 2.35
N VAL A 48 -12.74 4.14 2.13
CA VAL A 48 -13.47 2.86 2.08
C VAL A 48 -13.02 2.00 0.89
N ILE A 49 -12.82 2.59 -0.29
CA ILE A 49 -12.34 1.89 -1.50
C ILE A 49 -10.89 1.39 -1.33
N LEU A 50 -10.09 2.09 -0.52
CA LEU A 50 -8.69 1.72 -0.30
C LEU A 50 -8.55 0.37 0.41
N ILE A 51 -9.48 0.05 1.33
CA ILE A 51 -9.50 -1.21 2.09
C ILE A 51 -9.54 -2.44 1.17
N PRO A 52 -10.56 -2.64 0.30
CA PRO A 52 -10.58 -3.77 -0.61
C PRO A 52 -9.45 -3.70 -1.64
N THR A 53 -9.06 -2.51 -2.10
CA THR A 53 -7.98 -2.36 -3.09
C THR A 53 -6.66 -2.94 -2.57
N LEU A 54 -6.19 -2.46 -1.41
CA LEU A 54 -4.94 -2.93 -0.82
C LEU A 54 -5.07 -4.33 -0.20
N GLY A 55 -6.25 -4.67 0.32
CA GLY A 55 -6.56 -6.00 0.82
C GLY A 55 -6.47 -7.07 -0.27
N LEU A 56 -7.00 -6.80 -1.46
CA LEU A 56 -6.91 -7.70 -2.61
C LEU A 56 -5.48 -7.81 -3.13
N ILE A 57 -4.74 -6.69 -3.24
CA ILE A 57 -3.35 -6.71 -3.68
C ILE A 57 -2.48 -7.56 -2.73
N SER A 58 -2.53 -7.25 -1.43
CA SER A 58 -1.76 -7.99 -0.41
C SER A 58 -2.13 -9.47 -0.37
N THR A 59 -3.43 -9.79 -0.31
CA THR A 59 -3.90 -11.17 -0.30
C THR A 59 -3.51 -11.93 -1.57
N SER A 60 -3.56 -11.27 -2.74
CA SER A 60 -3.13 -11.85 -4.02
C SER A 60 -1.64 -12.21 -4.01
N VAL A 61 -0.78 -11.33 -3.47
CA VAL A 61 0.65 -11.63 -3.27
C VAL A 61 0.84 -12.84 -2.36
N PHE A 62 0.16 -12.87 -1.21
CA PHE A 62 0.29 -13.96 -0.26
C PHE A 62 -0.18 -15.30 -0.84
N ASN A 63 -1.28 -15.28 -1.60
CA ASN A 63 -1.82 -16.46 -2.27
C ASN A 63 -0.91 -16.97 -3.39
N LYS A 64 -0.47 -16.08 -4.30
CA LYS A 64 0.39 -16.46 -5.43
C LYS A 64 1.73 -17.05 -4.98
N LEU A 65 2.24 -16.57 -3.85
CA LEU A 65 3.51 -17.03 -3.28
C LEU A 65 3.33 -18.17 -2.26
N ASN A 66 2.09 -18.64 -2.02
CA ASN A 66 1.75 -19.69 -1.05
C ASN A 66 2.36 -19.44 0.34
N LEU A 67 2.27 -18.19 0.81
CA LEU A 67 2.91 -17.80 2.06
C LEU A 67 2.15 -18.35 3.27
N ASN A 68 2.92 -18.86 4.24
CA ASN A 68 2.37 -19.16 5.57
C ASN A 68 2.09 -17.85 6.36
N ASN A 69 1.54 -17.97 7.57
CA ASN A 69 1.17 -16.80 8.40
C ASN A 69 2.38 -15.89 8.69
N LEU A 70 3.51 -16.45 9.14
CA LEU A 70 4.69 -15.65 9.48
C LEU A 70 5.34 -15.02 8.23
N GLU A 71 5.36 -15.75 7.12
CA GLU A 71 5.84 -15.23 5.83
C GLU A 71 4.94 -14.12 5.29
N SER A 72 3.62 -14.19 5.51
CA SER A 72 2.67 -13.15 5.11
C SER A 72 2.87 -11.87 5.91
N ILE A 73 3.12 -11.96 7.22
CA ILE A 73 3.47 -10.79 8.05
C ILE A 73 4.77 -10.15 7.56
N LYS A 74 5.81 -10.96 7.31
CA LYS A 74 7.08 -10.47 6.77
C LYS A 74 6.92 -9.85 5.39
N SER A 75 6.12 -10.46 4.52
CA SER A 75 5.81 -9.97 3.18
C SER A 75 5.08 -8.63 3.25
N ALA A 76 4.03 -8.51 4.09
CA ALA A 76 3.31 -7.26 4.30
C ALA A 76 4.24 -6.14 4.78
N ALA A 77 5.11 -6.40 5.76
CA ALA A 77 6.11 -5.44 6.22
C ALA A 77 7.04 -5.00 5.07
N ILE A 78 7.55 -5.95 4.28
CA ILE A 78 8.42 -5.65 3.14
C ILE A 78 7.69 -4.84 2.06
N MET A 79 6.39 -5.08 1.85
CA MET A 79 5.58 -4.32 0.88
C MET A 79 5.42 -2.85 1.29
N VAL A 80 5.25 -2.56 2.58
CA VAL A 80 4.98 -1.19 3.04
C VAL A 80 6.24 -0.35 3.23
N LEU A 81 7.36 -0.95 3.65
CA LEU A 81 8.60 -0.25 3.97
C LEU A 81 9.14 0.68 2.86
N PRO A 82 9.25 0.26 1.59
CA PRO A 82 9.76 1.16 0.54
C PRO A 82 8.85 2.37 0.36
N GLY A 83 7.53 2.17 0.35
CA GLY A 83 6.56 3.26 0.27
C GLY A 83 6.70 4.20 1.45
N MET A 84 6.73 3.68 2.68
CA MET A 84 6.88 4.51 3.89
C MET A 84 8.12 5.41 3.82
N LEU A 85 9.26 4.86 3.41
CA LEU A 85 10.51 5.64 3.29
C LEU A 85 10.40 6.72 2.23
N LEU A 86 9.91 6.37 1.04
CA LEU A 86 9.82 7.32 -0.07
C LEU A 86 8.73 8.37 0.16
N ASP A 87 7.65 8.01 0.86
CA ASP A 87 6.60 8.94 1.20
C ASP A 87 7.03 9.99 2.23
N THR A 88 8.05 9.72 3.07
CA THR A 88 8.64 10.79 3.88
C THR A 88 9.17 11.93 3.00
N VAL A 89 9.75 11.59 1.85
CA VAL A 89 10.22 12.57 0.85
C VAL A 89 9.02 13.21 0.14
N CYS A 90 7.99 12.42 -0.21
CA CYS A 90 6.76 12.94 -0.82
C CYS A 90 6.03 13.96 0.07
N ILE A 91 5.97 13.72 1.37
CA ILE A 91 5.33 14.63 2.32
C ILE A 91 6.23 15.85 2.58
N GLN A 92 7.54 15.65 2.77
CA GLN A 92 8.48 16.74 3.02
C GLN A 92 8.57 17.74 1.85
N PHE A 93 8.46 17.25 0.60
CA PHE A 93 8.54 18.06 -0.61
C PHE A 93 7.21 18.04 -1.39
N PHE A 94 6.10 18.10 -0.66
CA PHE A 94 4.75 17.91 -1.21
C PHE A 94 4.43 18.83 -2.38
N GLU A 95 4.70 20.14 -2.26
CA GLU A 95 4.42 21.10 -3.35
C GLU A 95 5.21 20.82 -4.63
N ASN A 96 6.47 20.38 -4.50
CA ASN A 96 7.32 20.05 -5.66
C ASN A 96 6.88 18.75 -6.34
N LEU A 97 6.43 17.76 -5.55
CA LEU A 97 6.05 16.44 -6.05
C LEU A 97 4.59 16.35 -6.49
N PHE A 98 3.71 17.16 -5.91
CA PHE A 98 2.29 17.23 -6.24
C PHE A 98 1.84 18.66 -6.50
N PRO A 99 2.40 19.34 -7.54
CA PRO A 99 2.09 20.75 -7.82
C PRO A 99 0.63 20.97 -8.26
N ASN A 100 -0.11 19.89 -8.53
CA ASN A 100 -1.53 19.93 -8.87
C ASN A 100 -2.44 20.00 -7.63
N MET A 101 -1.91 19.85 -6.41
CA MET A 101 -2.68 19.86 -5.17
C MET A 101 -2.21 20.98 -4.23
N PRO A 102 -3.11 21.64 -3.48
CA PRO A 102 -2.73 22.61 -2.46
C PRO A 102 -1.85 22.01 -1.37
N GLU A 103 -0.86 22.77 -0.87
CA GLU A 103 0.04 22.34 0.23
C GLU A 103 -0.73 21.95 1.49
N THR A 104 -1.85 22.63 1.75
CA THR A 104 -2.73 22.36 2.89
C THR A 104 -3.25 20.91 2.92
N TYR A 105 -3.23 20.20 1.78
CA TYR A 105 -3.68 18.81 1.68
C TYR A 105 -2.62 17.81 2.17
N SER A 106 -1.37 18.24 2.37
CA SER A 106 -0.25 17.38 2.81
C SER A 106 -0.56 16.59 4.08
N LYS A 107 -1.23 17.19 5.07
CA LYS A 107 -1.62 16.51 6.32
C LYS A 107 -2.62 15.38 6.07
N THR A 108 -3.64 15.64 5.25
CA THR A 108 -4.66 14.64 4.89
C THR A 108 -4.06 13.54 4.03
N PHE A 109 -3.13 13.89 3.14
CA PHE A 109 -2.38 12.93 2.35
C PHE A 109 -1.54 12.00 3.25
N ALA A 110 -0.80 12.56 4.21
CA ALA A 110 -0.03 11.79 5.18
C ALA A 110 -0.92 10.84 6.00
N SER A 111 -2.09 11.28 6.48
CA SER A 111 -3.02 10.38 7.19
C SER A 111 -3.56 9.26 6.30
N TRP A 112 -3.83 9.56 5.03
CA TRP A 112 -4.30 8.60 4.04
C TRP A 112 -3.23 7.53 3.74
N LEU A 113 -1.97 7.92 3.64
CA LEU A 113 -0.84 6.99 3.50
C LEU A 113 -0.69 6.09 4.73
N MET A 114 -0.74 6.64 5.95
CA MET A 114 -0.70 5.85 7.18
C MET A 114 -1.83 4.82 7.24
N PHE A 115 -3.02 5.19 6.77
CA PHE A 115 -4.15 4.28 6.65
C PHE A 115 -3.89 3.17 5.62
N ALA A 116 -3.36 3.52 4.44
CA ALA A 116 -2.97 2.56 3.40
C ALA A 116 -2.01 1.48 3.94
N TYR A 117 -0.97 1.91 4.65
CA TYR A 117 0.01 1.01 5.25
C TYR A 117 -0.58 0.11 6.32
N SER A 118 -1.43 0.66 7.17
CA SER A 118 -2.12 -0.10 8.22
C SER A 118 -2.98 -1.22 7.62
N ILE A 119 -3.69 -0.96 6.52
CA ILE A 119 -4.47 -1.99 5.81
C ILE A 119 -3.58 -3.16 5.40
N VAL A 120 -2.48 -2.91 4.68
CA VAL A 120 -1.59 -3.98 4.18
C VAL A 120 -1.04 -4.83 5.34
N LEU A 121 -0.63 -4.18 6.44
CA LEU A 121 -0.15 -4.87 7.65
C LEU A 121 -1.25 -5.71 8.31
N ILE A 122 -2.47 -5.16 8.45
CA ILE A 122 -3.63 -5.88 8.99
C ILE A 122 -3.93 -7.13 8.15
N PHE A 123 -3.92 -7.04 6.82
CA PHE A 123 -4.15 -8.21 5.97
C PHE A 123 -3.04 -9.27 6.10
N GLY A 124 -1.80 -8.85 6.33
CA GLY A 124 -0.70 -9.76 6.69
C GLY A 124 -0.95 -10.48 8.02
N LEU A 125 -1.44 -9.77 9.03
CA LEU A 125 -1.75 -10.31 10.36
C LEU A 125 -2.98 -11.22 10.37
N LEU A 126 -4.03 -10.86 9.62
CA LEU A 126 -5.29 -11.62 9.53
C LEU A 126 -5.16 -12.90 8.71
N ARG A 127 -4.01 -13.14 8.07
CA ARG A 127 -3.79 -14.36 7.28
C ARG A 127 -3.89 -15.59 8.19
N LYS A 128 -4.93 -16.41 8.00
CA LYS A 128 -5.06 -17.67 8.75
C LYS A 128 -3.92 -18.63 8.38
N LYS A 129 -3.41 -19.35 9.38
CA LYS A 129 -2.49 -20.48 9.17
C LYS A 129 -3.19 -21.47 8.22
N GLN A 130 -2.58 -21.76 7.08
CA GLN A 130 -3.06 -22.81 6.19
C GLN A 130 -3.03 -24.10 7.04
N LYS A 131 -4.21 -24.63 7.39
CA LYS A 131 -4.32 -25.96 7.99
C LYS A 131 -3.84 -26.89 6.89
N ASN A 132 -2.63 -27.41 7.00
CA ASN A 132 -2.25 -28.59 6.22
C ASN A 132 -3.31 -29.64 6.57
N GLY A 133 -4.14 -30.01 5.59
CA GLY A 133 -5.03 -31.15 5.74
C GLY A 133 -4.17 -32.36 6.04
N ASN A 134 -4.46 -33.00 7.17
CA ASN A 134 -4.01 -34.36 7.43
C ASN A 134 -4.70 -35.30 6.46
#